data_AF-A0A9W9MX92-F1
#
_entry.id   AF-A0A9W9MX92-F1
#
_cell.length_a   1.000
_cell.length_b   1.000
_cell.length_c   1.000
_cell.angle_alpha   90.00
_cell.angle_beta   90.00
_cell.angle_gamma   90.00
#
_symmetry.space_group_name_H-M   'P 1'
#
loop_
_entity.id
_entity.type
_entity.pdbx_description
1 polymer ?
#
loop_
_entity_poly.entity_id
_entity_poly.type
_entity_poly.pdbx_seq_one_letter_code
_entity_poly.pdbx_strand_id
1 'polypeptide(L)'
;MGIGGESESGSCLRAGAIGFPSSHFTSKFTMDAQKQLQALSEEFQGLQTELEVLVDARQKLESQQQENEGVQIEFAQLDDESNIYKLVGPVLLKQDKTEATMAVNGRLEFIEKEIKRIEGEIDATQEKSEKMRSELIQLQSQAQQQAAAASASA
;
A
#
# COMPACT_ATOMS: atom_id res chain seq x y z
N MET A 1 2.48 80.73 -19.41
CA MET A 1 3.46 81.54 -18.66
C MET A 1 3.35 81.22 -17.18
N GLY A 2 4.48 80.96 -16.52
CA GLY A 2 4.64 80.92 -15.05
C GLY A 2 4.76 79.50 -14.46
N ILE A 3 5.95 78.88 -14.42
CA ILE A 3 7.04 78.93 -13.39
C ILE A 3 6.63 78.25 -12.06
N GLY A 4 7.23 77.10 -11.71
CA GLY A 4 8.27 76.96 -10.66
C GLY A 4 7.62 76.52 -9.33
N GLY A 5 8.12 75.66 -8.45
CA GLY A 5 9.39 75.00 -8.17
C GLY A 5 9.39 74.66 -6.66
N GLU A 6 10.05 73.55 -6.26
CA GLU A 6 10.51 73.22 -4.88
C GLU A 6 9.39 72.93 -3.82
N SER A 7 9.54 72.18 -2.74
CA SER A 7 10.66 71.53 -2.06
C SER A 7 10.12 70.49 -1.03
N GLU A 8 10.99 69.55 -0.67
CA GLU A 8 11.04 68.46 0.32
C GLU A 8 10.16 68.40 1.60
N SER A 9 10.26 67.21 2.21
CA SER A 9 9.97 66.78 3.61
C SER A 9 8.62 66.10 3.81
N GLY A 10 8.49 64.92 4.43
CA GLY A 10 9.41 64.01 5.08
C GLY A 10 8.55 63.11 5.97
N SER A 11 8.72 61.78 5.91
CA SER A 11 8.41 60.88 7.03
C SER A 11 8.81 59.45 6.65
N CYS A 12 9.93 59.03 7.23
CA CYS A 12 10.26 57.64 7.43
C CYS A 12 9.21 56.96 8.32
N LEU A 13 8.59 55.89 7.82
CA LEU A 13 8.16 54.78 8.66
C LEU A 13 8.66 53.46 8.04
N ARG A 14 9.82 53.02 8.55
CA ARG A 14 10.28 51.63 8.50
C ARG A 14 9.27 50.75 9.23
N ALA A 15 8.98 49.56 8.70
CA ALA A 15 9.25 48.27 9.37
C ALA A 15 8.46 47.14 8.67
N GLY A 16 9.18 46.13 8.21
CA GLY A 16 8.61 44.92 7.62
C GLY A 16 9.62 44.30 6.68
N ALA A 17 10.71 43.77 7.22
CA ALA A 17 11.70 43.03 6.47
C ALA A 17 11.05 41.79 5.85
N ILE A 18 10.65 41.90 4.58
CA ILE A 18 10.34 40.75 3.73
C ILE A 18 11.70 40.15 3.40
N GLY A 19 12.17 39.23 4.24
CA GLY A 19 13.35 38.43 3.94
C GLY A 19 13.07 37.61 2.70
N PHE A 20 13.50 38.10 1.54
CA PHE A 20 13.44 37.36 0.29
C PHE A 20 14.25 36.08 0.48
N PRO A 21 13.65 34.87 0.33
CA PRO A 21 14.44 33.66 0.38
C PRO A 21 15.47 33.70 -0.75
N SER A 22 16.74 33.54 -0.40
CA SER A 22 17.85 33.50 -1.37
C SER A 22 17.57 32.46 -2.45
N SER A 23 17.91 32.71 -3.71
CA SER A 23 17.72 31.78 -4.86
C SER A 23 18.27 30.37 -4.60
N HIS A 24 19.29 30.27 -3.76
CA HIS A 24 19.89 29.01 -3.31
C HIS A 24 18.97 28.18 -2.38
N PHE A 25 18.07 28.84 -1.63
CA PHE A 25 17.09 28.18 -0.78
C PHE A 25 15.97 27.56 -1.60
N THR A 26 15.45 28.29 -2.58
CA THR A 26 14.39 27.82 -3.49
C THR A 26 14.86 26.63 -4.34
N SER A 27 16.09 26.69 -4.86
CA SER A 27 16.72 25.60 -5.63
C SER A 27 16.93 24.32 -4.83
N LYS A 28 17.38 24.43 -3.57
CA LYS A 28 17.59 23.27 -2.70
C LYS A 28 16.27 22.61 -2.33
N PHE A 29 15.25 23.41 -2.00
CA PHE A 29 13.93 22.92 -1.66
C PHE A 29 13.27 22.13 -2.82
N THR A 30 13.36 22.62 -4.06
CA THR A 30 12.82 21.90 -5.23
C THR A 30 13.50 20.56 -5.49
N MET A 31 14.81 20.46 -5.24
CA MET A 31 15.58 19.22 -5.37
C MET A 31 15.20 18.19 -4.30
N ASP A 32 15.00 18.63 -3.06
CA ASP A 32 14.58 17.76 -1.96
C ASP A 32 13.15 17.24 -2.17
N ALA A 33 12.23 18.09 -2.65
CA ALA A 33 10.86 17.69 -2.99
C ALA A 33 10.81 16.68 -4.16
N GLN A 34 11.64 16.86 -5.20
CA GLN A 34 11.75 15.88 -6.29
C GLN A 34 12.25 14.52 -5.82
N LYS A 35 13.25 14.49 -4.92
CA LYS A 35 13.75 13.23 -4.34
C LYS A 35 12.68 12.52 -3.51
N GLN A 36 11.92 13.27 -2.71
CA GLN A 36 10.82 12.70 -1.93
C GLN A 36 9.72 12.14 -2.84
N LEU A 37 9.33 12.85 -3.89
CA LEU A 37 8.36 12.37 -4.86
C LEU A 37 8.81 11.07 -5.55
N GLN A 38 10.09 11.00 -5.94
CA GLN A 38 10.67 9.80 -6.55
C GLN A 38 10.61 8.60 -5.58
N ALA A 39 11.06 8.78 -4.33
CA ALA A 39 11.08 7.73 -3.32
C ALA A 39 9.68 7.21 -2.98
N LEU A 40 8.72 8.11 -2.76
CA LEU A 40 7.33 7.74 -2.47
C LEU A 40 6.66 7.04 -3.66
N SER A 41 7.03 7.42 -4.89
CA SER A 41 6.52 6.77 -6.10
C SER A 41 7.04 5.34 -6.25
N GLU A 42 8.33 5.12 -5.95
CA GLU A 42 8.95 3.78 -5.95
C GLU A 42 8.34 2.90 -4.85
N GLU A 43 8.15 3.44 -3.65
CA GLU A 43 7.52 2.70 -2.55
C GLU A 43 6.05 2.37 -2.84
N PHE A 44 5.29 3.33 -3.39
CA PHE A 44 3.91 3.08 -3.82
C PHE A 44 3.84 1.98 -4.88
N GLN A 45 4.72 2.00 -5.88
CA GLN A 45 4.78 0.95 -6.89
C GLN A 45 5.10 -0.43 -6.27
N GLY A 46 5.98 -0.46 -5.26
CA GLY A 46 6.28 -1.65 -4.48
C GLY A 46 5.06 -2.21 -3.75
N LEU A 47 4.30 -1.36 -3.05
CA LEU A 47 3.07 -1.75 -2.35
C LEU A 47 2.00 -2.29 -3.32
N GLN A 48 1.90 -1.73 -4.54
CA GLN A 48 0.97 -2.23 -5.54
C GLN A 48 1.33 -3.64 -6.01
N THR A 49 2.62 -3.92 -6.22
CA THR A 49 3.10 -5.27 -6.56
C THR A 49 2.93 -6.24 -5.40
N GLU A 50 3.20 -5.82 -4.16
CA GLU A 50 2.96 -6.64 -2.97
C GLU A 50 1.48 -7.01 -2.83
N LEU A 51 0.58 -6.04 -3.05
CA LEU A 51 -0.86 -6.28 -3.00
C LEU A 51 -1.31 -7.32 -4.04
N GLU A 52 -0.78 -7.26 -5.27
CA GLU A 52 -1.06 -8.26 -6.31
C GLU A 52 -0.64 -9.67 -5.88
N VAL A 53 0.57 -9.81 -5.33
CA VAL A 53 1.09 -11.08 -4.81
C VAL A 53 0.21 -11.62 -3.67
N LEU A 54 -0.23 -10.76 -2.74
CA LEU A 54 -1.10 -11.16 -1.64
C LEU A 54 -2.49 -11.60 -2.12
N VAL A 55 -3.07 -10.90 -3.10
CA VAL A 55 -4.36 -11.27 -3.70
C VAL A 55 -4.27 -12.62 -4.41
N ASP A 56 -3.21 -12.86 -5.19
CA ASP A 56 -2.96 -14.15 -5.84
C ASP A 56 -2.81 -15.29 -4.81
N ALA A 57 -2.07 -15.03 -3.73
CA ALA A 57 -1.92 -15.99 -2.65
C ALA A 57 -3.26 -16.31 -1.96
N ARG A 58 -4.11 -15.30 -1.72
CA ARG A 58 -5.45 -15.48 -1.16
C ARG A 58 -6.34 -16.31 -2.08
N GLN A 59 -6.36 -16.03 -3.39
CA GLN A 59 -7.15 -16.79 -4.36
C GLN A 59 -6.72 -18.26 -4.40
N LYS A 60 -5.41 -18.52 -4.34
CA LYS A 60 -4.88 -19.88 -4.28
C LYS A 60 -5.33 -20.62 -3.02
N LEU A 61 -5.31 -19.96 -1.86
CA LEU A 61 -5.79 -20.57 -0.61
C LEU A 61 -7.30 -20.85 -0.66
N GLU A 62 -8.09 -19.96 -1.26
CA GLU A 62 -9.53 -20.19 -1.43
C GLU A 62 -9.81 -21.42 -2.31
N SER A 63 -9.10 -21.59 -3.43
CA SER A 63 -9.22 -22.80 -4.26
C SER A 63 -8.89 -24.06 -3.45
N GLN A 64 -7.81 -24.02 -2.66
CA GLN A 64 -7.43 -25.15 -1.80
C GLN A 64 -8.47 -25.41 -0.71
N GLN A 65 -9.07 -24.36 -0.14
CA GLN A 65 -10.12 -24.49 0.85
C GLN A 65 -11.32 -25.23 0.26
N GLN A 66 -11.84 -24.77 -0.88
CA GLN A 66 -12.99 -25.38 -1.55
C GLN A 66 -12.74 -26.85 -1.92
N GLU A 67 -11.55 -27.16 -2.41
CA GLU A 67 -11.16 -28.56 -2.68
C GLU A 67 -11.20 -29.43 -1.42
N ASN A 68 -10.67 -28.93 -0.29
CA ASN A 68 -10.64 -29.70 0.96
C ASN A 68 -12.02 -29.77 1.63
N GLU A 69 -12.86 -28.74 1.50
CA GLU A 69 -14.26 -28.76 1.94
C GLU A 69 -15.04 -29.80 1.13
N GLY A 70 -14.82 -29.88 -0.18
CA GLY A 70 -15.39 -30.94 -1.03
C GLY A 70 -15.01 -32.34 -0.53
N VAL A 71 -13.73 -32.57 -0.23
CA VAL A 71 -13.27 -33.84 0.35
C VAL A 71 -13.93 -34.11 1.70
N GLN A 72 -14.04 -33.11 2.58
CA GLN A 72 -14.71 -33.25 3.88
C GLN A 72 -16.18 -33.68 3.72
N ILE A 73 -16.90 -33.06 2.77
CA ILE A 73 -18.30 -33.38 2.46
C ILE A 73 -18.43 -34.81 1.91
N GLU A 74 -17.53 -35.24 1.05
CA GLU A 74 -17.50 -36.62 0.57
C GLU A 74 -17.21 -37.61 1.70
N PHE A 75 -16.25 -37.30 2.58
CA PHE A 75 -15.91 -38.12 3.74
C PHE A 75 -17.08 -38.27 4.72
N ALA A 76 -17.88 -37.22 4.90
CA ALA A 76 -19.06 -37.25 5.76
C ALA A 76 -20.16 -38.18 5.22
N GLN A 77 -20.15 -38.51 3.92
CA GLN A 77 -21.11 -39.41 3.29
C GLN A 77 -20.64 -40.87 3.27
N LEU A 78 -19.39 -41.16 3.66
CA LEU A 78 -18.88 -42.52 3.71
C LEU A 78 -19.46 -43.29 4.91
N ASP A 79 -19.74 -44.58 4.71
CA ASP A 79 -20.07 -45.50 5.80
C ASP A 79 -18.87 -45.71 6.71
N ASP A 80 -19.09 -46.11 7.97
CA ASP A 80 -18.01 -46.33 8.94
C ASP A 80 -17.11 -47.53 8.59
N GLU A 81 -17.62 -48.50 7.84
CA GLU A 81 -16.88 -49.67 7.35
C GLU A 81 -16.11 -49.39 6.03
N SER A 82 -16.14 -48.15 5.54
CA SER A 82 -15.47 -47.77 4.29
C SER A 82 -13.96 -47.90 4.42
N ASN A 83 -13.31 -48.53 3.44
CA ASN A 83 -11.85 -48.62 3.41
C ASN A 83 -11.26 -47.34 2.81
N ILE A 84 -10.52 -46.58 3.64
CA ILE A 84 -9.80 -45.37 3.21
C ILE A 84 -8.33 -45.71 2.94
N TYR A 85 -7.80 -45.19 1.84
CA TYR A 85 -6.40 -45.38 1.45
C TYR A 85 -5.76 -44.03 1.11
N LYS A 86 -4.55 -43.80 1.61
CA LYS A 86 -3.72 -42.63 1.31
C LYS A 86 -2.60 -43.00 0.34
N LEU A 87 -2.44 -42.22 -0.73
CA LEU A 87 -1.32 -42.37 -1.64
C LEU A 87 -0.03 -41.81 -1.01
N VAL A 88 1.01 -42.66 -0.94
CA VAL A 88 2.35 -42.30 -0.45
C VAL A 88 3.38 -42.82 -1.46
N GLY A 89 3.93 -41.92 -2.29
CA GLY A 89 4.79 -42.34 -3.40
C GLY A 89 4.05 -43.27 -4.37
N PRO A 90 4.60 -44.45 -4.72
CA PRO A 90 3.93 -45.40 -5.61
C PRO A 90 2.95 -46.36 -4.89
N VAL A 91 2.71 -46.21 -3.58
CA VAL A 91 1.90 -47.16 -2.80
C VAL A 91 0.66 -46.54 -2.16
N LEU A 92 -0.40 -47.34 -2.00
CA LEU A 92 -1.61 -47.00 -1.24
C LEU A 92 -1.53 -47.60 0.17
N LEU A 93 -1.52 -46.74 1.19
CA LEU A 93 -1.53 -47.15 2.59
C LEU A 93 -2.96 -47.10 3.12
N LYS A 94 -3.44 -48.21 3.70
CA LYS A 94 -4.73 -48.21 4.41
C LYS A 94 -4.64 -47.25 5.59
N GLN A 95 -5.64 -46.39 5.75
CA GLN A 95 -5.74 -45.42 6.83
C GLN A 95 -7.09 -45.56 7.53
N ASP A 96 -7.11 -45.31 8.83
CA ASP A 96 -8.36 -45.24 9.60
C ASP A 96 -9.20 -44.03 9.17
N LYS A 97 -10.53 -44.19 9.14
CA LYS A 97 -11.45 -43.12 8.73
C LYS A 97 -11.33 -41.90 9.64
N THR A 98 -11.29 -42.11 10.96
CA THR A 98 -11.17 -41.02 11.93
C THR A 98 -9.86 -40.25 11.71
N GLU A 99 -8.75 -40.96 11.53
CA GLU A 99 -7.45 -40.35 11.28
C GLU A 99 -7.44 -39.53 9.98
N ALA A 100 -8.02 -40.08 8.91
CA ALA A 100 -8.09 -39.39 7.62
C ALA A 100 -9.00 -38.14 7.69
N THR A 101 -10.16 -38.22 8.37
CA THR A 101 -11.02 -37.06 8.64
C THR A 101 -10.31 -35.99 9.47
N MET A 102 -9.59 -36.38 10.53
CA MET A 102 -8.80 -35.43 11.34
C MET A 102 -7.75 -34.71 10.51
N ALA A 103 -7.10 -35.40 9.56
CA ALA A 103 -6.12 -34.79 8.67
C ALA A 103 -6.75 -33.76 7.72
N VAL A 104 -7.94 -34.04 7.17
CA VAL A 104 -8.69 -33.08 6.33
C VAL A 104 -9.11 -31.86 7.15
N ASN A 105 -9.67 -32.07 8.34
CA ASN A 105 -10.09 -30.97 9.22
C ASN A 105 -8.91 -30.10 9.66
N GLY A 106 -7.78 -30.71 10.05
CA GLY A 106 -6.58 -29.96 10.42
C GLY A 106 -6.02 -29.13 9.26
N ARG A 107 -6.15 -29.62 8.02
CA ARG A 107 -5.78 -28.85 6.83
C ARG A 107 -6.72 -27.68 6.58
N LEU A 108 -8.03 -27.86 6.74
CA LEU A 108 -9.00 -26.76 6.63
C LEU A 108 -8.73 -25.67 7.66
N GLU A 109 -8.52 -26.04 8.93
CA GLU A 109 -8.18 -25.08 10.00
C GLU A 109 -6.90 -24.29 9.70
N PHE A 110 -5.89 -24.95 9.13
CA PHE A 110 -4.66 -24.29 8.72
C PHE A 110 -4.93 -23.28 7.60
N ILE A 111 -5.65 -23.69 6.55
CA ILE A 111 -5.99 -22.83 5.41
C ILE A 111 -6.81 -21.63 5.87
N GLU A 112 -7.82 -21.81 6.73
CA GLU A 112 -8.64 -20.72 7.27
C GLU A 112 -7.81 -19.69 8.07
N LYS A 113 -6.87 -20.16 8.91
CA LYS A 113 -5.97 -19.26 9.64
C LYS A 113 -5.09 -18.48 8.69
N GLU A 114 -4.62 -19.12 7.62
CA GLU A 114 -3.74 -18.49 6.65
C GLU A 114 -4.48 -17.48 5.77
N ILE A 115 -5.71 -17.77 5.38
CA ILE A 115 -6.59 -16.80 4.70
C ILE A 115 -6.74 -15.55 5.56
N LYS A 116 -7.08 -15.70 6.84
CA LYS A 116 -7.23 -14.56 7.77
C LYS A 116 -5.93 -13.75 7.92
N ARG A 117 -4.78 -14.42 7.95
CA ARG A 117 -3.47 -13.74 7.99
C ARG A 117 -3.27 -12.91 6.73
N ILE A 118 -3.48 -13.49 5.55
CA ILE A 118 -3.28 -12.80 4.28
C ILE A 118 -4.29 -11.65 4.11
N GLU A 119 -5.54 -11.83 4.51
CA GLU A 119 -6.53 -10.74 4.50
C GLU A 119 -6.09 -9.57 5.37
N GLY A 120 -5.54 -9.82 6.57
CA GLY A 120 -4.97 -8.77 7.40
C GLY A 120 -3.76 -8.07 6.77
N GLU A 121 -2.91 -8.80 6.03
CA GLU A 121 -1.79 -8.21 5.28
C GLU A 121 -2.28 -7.36 4.11
N ILE A 122 -3.30 -7.83 3.38
CA ILE A 122 -3.95 -7.08 2.31
C ILE A 122 -4.50 -5.77 2.85
N ASP A 123 -5.25 -5.80 3.94
CA ASP A 123 -5.84 -4.60 4.55
C ASP A 123 -4.76 -3.61 4.98
N ALA A 124 -3.71 -4.09 5.65
CA ALA A 124 -2.59 -3.24 6.08
C ALA A 124 -1.83 -2.61 4.90
N THR A 125 -1.63 -3.37 3.81
CA THR A 125 -0.96 -2.88 2.60
C THR A 125 -1.83 -1.87 1.85
N GLN A 126 -3.15 -2.08 1.79
CA GLN A 126 -4.09 -1.10 1.24
C GLN A 126 -4.08 0.20 2.04
N GLU A 127 -4.15 0.13 3.38
CA GLU A 127 -4.11 1.33 4.23
C GLU A 127 -2.80 2.12 4.04
N LYS A 128 -1.66 1.43 3.94
CA LYS A 128 -0.37 2.06 3.60
C LYS A 128 -0.38 2.70 2.22
N SER A 129 -0.92 2.00 1.22
CA SER A 129 -1.02 2.50 -0.15
C SER A 129 -1.88 3.77 -0.24
N GLU A 130 -2.99 3.84 0.50
CA GLU A 130 -3.86 5.02 0.55
C GLU A 130 -3.18 6.24 1.20
N LYS A 131 -2.44 6.03 2.30
CA LYS A 131 -1.64 7.08 2.95
C LYS A 131 -0.57 7.61 2.01
N MET A 132 0.18 6.70 1.38
CA MET A 132 1.23 7.03 0.41
C MET A 132 0.68 7.83 -0.78
N ARG A 133 -0.46 7.41 -1.34
CA ARG A 133 -1.15 8.12 -2.41
C ARG A 133 -1.55 9.54 -1.99
N SER A 134 -2.06 9.69 -0.77
CA SER A 134 -2.46 10.99 -0.24
C SER A 134 -1.27 11.93 -0.08
N GLU A 135 -0.14 11.44 0.44
CA GLU A 135 1.11 12.20 0.57
C GLU A 135 1.68 12.61 -0.79
N LEU A 136 1.66 11.73 -1.79
CA LEU A 136 2.06 12.03 -3.16
C LEU A 136 1.24 13.18 -3.76
N ILE A 137 -0.08 13.15 -3.60
CA ILE A 137 -0.97 14.21 -4.09
C ILE A 137 -0.67 15.55 -3.39
N GLN A 138 -0.44 15.51 -2.07
CA GLN A 138 -0.11 16.71 -1.30
C GLN A 138 1.22 17.33 -1.75
N LEU A 139 2.26 16.51 -1.92
CA LEU A 139 3.58 16.97 -2.37
C LEU A 139 3.53 17.53 -3.80
N GLN A 140 2.81 16.87 -4.72
CA GLN A 140 2.63 17.38 -6.07
C GLN A 140 1.91 18.74 -6.08
N SER A 141 0.85 18.89 -5.29
CA SER A 141 0.10 20.14 -5.17
C SER A 141 0.97 21.29 -4.61
N GLN A 142 1.74 21.01 -3.56
CA GLN A 142 2.65 22.00 -2.94
C GLN A 142 3.74 22.44 -3.93
N ALA A 143 4.37 21.48 -4.63
CA ALA A 143 5.38 21.78 -5.63
C ALA A 143 4.82 22.67 -6.77
N GLN A 144 3.58 22.43 -7.18
CA GLN A 144 2.92 23.20 -8.25
C GLN A 144 2.57 24.63 -7.79
N GLN A 145 2.10 24.80 -6.56
CA GLN A 145 1.83 26.13 -5.97
C GLN A 145 3.10 26.97 -5.83
N GLN A 146 4.22 26.36 -5.41
CA GLN A 146 5.48 27.07 -5.25
C GLN A 146 6.16 27.38 -6.59
N ALA A 147 6.02 26.51 -7.59
CA ALA A 147 6.46 26.80 -8.96
C ALA A 147 5.68 27.97 -9.57
N ALA A 148 4.37 28.06 -9.32
CA ALA A 148 3.53 29.18 -9.76
C ALA A 148 3.84 30.50 -9.02
N ALA A 149 4.15 30.43 -7.72
CA ALA A 149 4.57 31.61 -6.95
C ALA A 149 5.97 32.13 -7.37
N ALA A 150 6.88 31.23 -7.73
CA ALA A 150 8.22 31.58 -8.22
C ALA A 150 8.20 32.20 -9.62
N SER A 151 7.28 31.78 -10.49
CA SER A 151 7.13 32.37 -11.84
C SER A 151 6.31 33.66 -11.85
N ALA A 152 5.45 33.90 -10.86
CA ALA A 152 4.71 35.16 -10.71
C ALA A 152 5.53 36.29 -10.04
N SER A 153 6.72 35.98 -9.50
CA SER A 153 7.61 36.93 -8.82
C SER A 153 8.93 37.21 -9.57
N ALA A 154 9.09 36.66 -10.78
CA ALA A 154 10.17 36.94 -11.72
C ALA A 154 9.70 37.89 -12.83
#